data_AF-A0A9W7D9K2-F1
#
_entry.id   AF-A0A9W7D9K2-F1
#
_cell.length_a   1.000
_cell.length_b   1.000
_cell.length_c   1.000
_cell.angle_alpha   90.00
_cell.angle_beta   90.00
_cell.angle_gamma   90.00
#
_symmetry.space_group_name_H-M   'P 1'
#
loop_
_entity.id
_entity.type
_entity.pdbx_description
1 polymer ?
#
loop_
_entity_poly.entity_id
_entity_poly.type
_entity_poly.pdbx_seq_one_letter_code
_entity_poly.pdbx_strand_id
1 'polypeptide(L)'
;MVLNRALRCCPIQLKKIDELLSSFYYLNWTPSAVLTQPDPSMWDLINYLKVTFAQLEQLPPAVQEAVHFASCSYLAKSLEQILSGPTVKKLNMEGIANFKRNLDVLLDFIESVPIAQLKDCFVPISHLVDLFVSGAVEAFLDPQQRYGYELQLGSYFILTCDLFVFSEKLEASIPTYLLKPCQQC
;
A
#
# COMPACT_ATOMS: atom_id res chain seq x y z
N MET A 1 0.49 34.05 -4.56
CA MET A 1 -0.20 33.67 -5.83
C MET A 1 0.24 32.30 -6.37
N VAL A 2 1.52 31.90 -6.22
CA VAL A 2 2.06 30.60 -6.69
C VAL A 2 1.53 29.39 -5.90
N LEU A 3 1.41 29.50 -4.57
CA LEU A 3 0.80 28.46 -3.70
C LEU A 3 -0.61 28.05 -4.17
N ASN A 4 -1.38 29.04 -4.64
CA ASN A 4 -2.76 28.90 -5.08
C ASN A 4 -2.87 28.27 -6.49
N ARG A 5 -1.77 28.12 -7.23
CA ARG A 5 -1.73 27.39 -8.52
C ARG A 5 -1.31 25.93 -8.34
N ALA A 6 -0.29 25.66 -7.52
CA ALA A 6 0.14 24.29 -7.22
C ALA A 6 -0.97 23.47 -6.54
N LEU A 7 -1.69 24.05 -5.57
CA LEU A 7 -2.85 23.42 -4.93
C LEU A 7 -4.01 23.13 -5.89
N ARG A 8 -4.12 23.84 -7.02
CA ARG A 8 -5.14 23.58 -8.06
C ARG A 8 -4.78 22.41 -8.98
N CYS A 9 -3.50 22.09 -9.12
CA CYS A 9 -3.03 20.94 -9.89
C CYS A 9 -3.12 19.63 -9.10
N CYS A 10 -3.07 19.71 -7.78
CA CYS A 10 -3.12 18.54 -6.89
C CYS A 10 -4.34 17.64 -7.16
N PRO A 11 -5.60 18.14 -7.25
CA PRO A 11 -6.75 17.28 -7.56
C PRO A 11 -6.65 16.54 -8.92
N ILE A 12 -6.04 17.18 -9.92
CA ILE A 12 -5.84 16.57 -11.26
C ILE A 12 -4.79 15.46 -11.17
N GLN A 13 -3.72 15.69 -10.42
CA GLN A 13 -2.67 14.71 -10.17
C GLN A 13 -3.21 13.49 -9.41
N LEU A 14 -4.00 13.72 -8.35
CA LEU A 14 -4.62 12.66 -7.56
C LEU A 14 -5.60 11.83 -8.41
N LYS A 15 -6.41 12.48 -9.25
CA LYS A 15 -7.29 11.75 -10.18
C LYS A 15 -6.50 10.87 -11.15
N LYS A 16 -5.32 11.32 -11.61
CA LYS A 16 -4.50 10.51 -12.50
C LYS A 16 -3.86 9.32 -11.77
N ILE A 17 -3.51 9.48 -10.49
CA ILE A 17 -3.12 8.37 -9.62
C ILE A 17 -4.26 7.35 -9.54
N ASP A 18 -5.51 7.77 -9.33
CA ASP A 18 -6.66 6.84 -9.29
C ASP A 18 -6.84 6.07 -10.60
N GLU A 19 -6.71 6.76 -11.74
CA GLU A 19 -6.78 6.11 -13.06
C GLU A 19 -5.70 5.02 -13.21
N LEU A 20 -4.47 5.30 -12.78
CA LEU A 20 -3.38 4.33 -12.82
C LEU A 20 -3.62 3.18 -11.84
N LEU A 21 -4.06 3.48 -10.63
CA LEU A 21 -4.41 2.48 -9.61
C LEU A 21 -5.61 1.63 -10.02
N SER A 22 -6.48 2.08 -10.92
CA SER A 22 -7.57 1.24 -11.44
C SER A 22 -7.05 -0.04 -12.13
N SER A 23 -5.85 0.01 -12.70
CA SER A 23 -5.20 -1.18 -13.28
C SER A 23 -4.84 -2.23 -12.22
N PHE A 24 -4.64 -1.82 -10.96
CA PHE A 24 -4.27 -2.72 -9.88
C PHE A 24 -5.42 -3.67 -9.50
N TYR A 25 -6.67 -3.28 -9.78
CA TYR A 25 -7.83 -4.15 -9.59
C TYR A 25 -7.83 -5.37 -10.52
N TYR A 26 -7.04 -5.35 -11.58
CA TYR A 26 -6.91 -6.44 -12.56
C TYR A 26 -5.63 -7.27 -12.37
N LEU A 27 -4.82 -6.96 -11.36
CA LEU A 27 -3.66 -7.78 -11.03
C LEU A 27 -4.11 -9.21 -10.69
N ASN A 28 -3.24 -10.18 -10.99
CA ASN A 28 -3.46 -11.53 -10.53
C ASN A 28 -3.14 -11.61 -9.03
N TRP A 29 -4.18 -11.58 -8.21
CA TRP A 29 -4.09 -11.67 -6.75
C TRP A 29 -4.00 -13.11 -6.22
N THR A 30 -4.25 -14.11 -7.07
CA THR A 30 -4.10 -15.54 -6.75
C THR A 30 -3.21 -16.26 -7.77
N PRO A 31 -1.97 -15.79 -8.00
CA PRO A 31 -1.06 -16.43 -8.95
C PRO A 31 -0.58 -17.77 -8.40
N SER A 32 -0.25 -18.69 -9.30
CA SER A 32 0.33 -20.00 -8.96
C SER A 32 1.81 -19.94 -8.57
N ALA A 33 2.48 -18.82 -8.85
CA ALA A 33 3.88 -18.59 -8.53
C ALA A 33 4.15 -17.08 -8.35
N VAL A 34 5.20 -16.79 -7.59
CA VAL A 34 5.72 -15.43 -7.45
C VAL A 34 6.36 -14.99 -8.76
N LEU A 35 5.98 -13.81 -9.24
CA LEU A 35 6.56 -13.18 -10.42
C LEU A 35 8.02 -12.81 -10.14
N THR A 36 8.87 -12.86 -11.17
CA THR A 36 10.29 -12.50 -11.04
C THR A 36 10.54 -11.00 -11.19
N GLN A 37 9.56 -10.27 -11.73
CA GLN A 37 9.65 -8.84 -12.04
C GLN A 37 8.44 -8.11 -11.45
N PRO A 38 8.58 -6.80 -11.15
CA PRO A 38 7.43 -5.95 -10.84
C PRO A 38 6.45 -5.90 -12.01
N ASP A 39 5.18 -5.70 -11.70
CA ASP A 39 4.11 -5.59 -12.68
C ASP A 39 4.26 -4.30 -13.51
N PRO A 40 4.00 -4.33 -14.84
CA PRO A 40 4.04 -3.14 -15.68
C PRO A 40 3.20 -1.97 -15.16
N SER A 41 2.05 -2.24 -14.55
CA SER A 41 1.18 -1.21 -13.96
C SER A 41 1.87 -0.40 -12.86
N MET A 42 2.77 -1.02 -12.09
CA MET A 42 3.57 -0.31 -11.09
C MET A 42 4.60 0.61 -11.77
N TRP A 43 5.21 0.19 -12.86
CA TRP A 43 6.13 1.03 -13.62
C TRP A 43 5.43 2.23 -14.25
N ASP A 44 4.23 2.05 -14.78
CA ASP A 44 3.41 3.16 -15.31
C ASP A 44 3.13 4.21 -14.23
N LEU A 45 2.80 3.77 -13.02
CA LEU A 45 2.62 4.64 -11.86
C LEU A 45 3.92 5.38 -11.49
N ILE A 46 5.03 4.66 -11.36
CA ILE A 46 6.34 5.24 -11.04
C ILE A 46 6.74 6.27 -12.11
N ASN A 47 6.58 5.95 -13.39
CA ASN A 47 6.92 6.84 -14.50
C ASN A 47 6.07 8.10 -14.49
N TYR A 48 4.77 7.97 -14.19
CA TYR A 48 3.89 9.11 -14.01
C TYR A 48 4.35 10.02 -12.86
N LEU A 49 4.65 9.44 -11.68
CA LEU A 49 5.14 10.21 -10.53
C LEU A 49 6.48 10.90 -10.84
N LYS A 50 7.42 10.20 -11.48
CA LYS A 50 8.70 10.78 -11.94
C LYS A 50 8.50 12.03 -12.77
N VAL A 51 7.67 11.94 -13.81
CA VAL A 51 7.38 13.08 -14.70
C VAL A 51 6.66 14.20 -13.95
N THR A 52 5.71 13.84 -13.09
CA THR A 52 4.91 14.81 -12.33
C THR A 52 5.75 15.57 -11.31
N PHE A 53 6.63 14.88 -10.57
CA PHE A 53 7.51 15.48 -9.57
C PHE A 53 8.60 16.34 -10.20
N ALA A 54 9.16 15.94 -11.34
CA ALA A 54 10.10 16.77 -12.09
C ALA A 54 9.50 18.14 -12.52
N GLN A 55 8.19 18.19 -12.80
CA GLN A 55 7.49 19.45 -13.11
C GLN A 55 7.36 20.39 -11.89
N LEU A 56 7.55 19.88 -10.67
CA LEU A 56 7.46 20.67 -9.44
C LEU A 56 8.78 21.37 -9.09
N GLU A 57 9.91 21.02 -9.71
CA GLU A 57 11.24 21.55 -9.38
C GLU A 57 11.33 23.08 -9.43
N GLN A 58 10.49 23.72 -10.26
CA GLN A 58 10.45 25.18 -10.42
C GLN A 58 9.61 25.90 -9.35
N LEU A 59 8.93 25.15 -8.46
CA LEU A 59 8.10 25.69 -7.40
C LEU A 59 8.94 26.02 -6.14
N PRO A 60 8.45 26.88 -5.23
CA PRO A 60 9.13 27.11 -3.95
C PRO A 60 9.24 25.81 -3.14
N PRO A 61 10.34 25.55 -2.40
CA PRO A 61 10.59 24.29 -1.70
C PRO A 61 9.42 23.82 -0.80
N ALA A 62 8.86 24.71 0.00
CA ALA A 62 7.71 24.40 0.86
C ALA A 62 6.47 23.93 0.08
N VAL A 63 6.30 24.40 -1.17
CA VAL A 63 5.21 23.96 -2.05
C VAL A 63 5.51 22.59 -2.64
N GLN A 64 6.76 22.35 -3.02
CA GLN A 64 7.20 21.03 -3.48
C GLN A 64 6.95 20.00 -2.39
N GLU A 65 7.47 20.21 -1.18
CA GLU A 65 7.28 19.32 -0.03
C GLU A 65 5.79 19.02 0.19
N ALA A 66 4.95 20.04 0.28
CA ALA A 66 3.52 19.87 0.52
C ALA A 66 2.83 19.02 -0.57
N VAL A 67 3.18 19.21 -1.84
CA VAL A 67 2.62 18.42 -2.95
C VAL A 67 3.14 16.99 -2.91
N HIS A 68 4.44 16.78 -2.71
CA HIS A 68 5.02 15.43 -2.61
C HIS A 68 4.37 14.65 -1.46
N PHE A 69 4.27 15.24 -0.26
CA PHE A 69 3.63 14.60 0.89
C PHE A 69 2.14 14.33 0.66
N ALA A 70 1.39 15.27 0.07
CA ALA A 70 -0.01 15.05 -0.24
C ALA A 70 -0.19 13.89 -1.24
N SER A 71 0.61 13.85 -2.31
CA SER A 71 0.55 12.79 -3.31
C SER A 71 0.97 11.43 -2.74
N CYS A 72 2.05 11.37 -1.98
CA CYS A 72 2.55 10.12 -1.39
C CYS A 72 1.63 9.58 -0.29
N SER A 73 1.09 10.45 0.57
CA SER A 73 0.13 10.04 1.60
C SER A 73 -1.16 9.51 0.97
N TYR A 74 -1.64 10.18 -0.08
CA TYR A 74 -2.80 9.72 -0.84
C TYR A 74 -2.55 8.36 -1.49
N LEU A 75 -1.42 8.22 -2.20
CA LEU A 75 -1.04 6.98 -2.87
C LEU A 75 -0.90 5.81 -1.88
N ALA A 76 -0.19 6.02 -0.76
CA ALA A 76 -0.05 5.01 0.29
C ALA A 76 -1.43 4.55 0.79
N LYS A 77 -2.34 5.51 1.06
CA LYS A 77 -3.68 5.17 1.52
C LYS A 77 -4.50 4.43 0.46
N SER A 78 -4.40 4.81 -0.80
CA SER A 78 -5.10 4.11 -1.89
C SER A 78 -4.56 2.69 -2.11
N LEU A 79 -3.24 2.48 -1.95
CA LEU A 79 -2.63 1.14 -1.98
C LEU A 79 -3.10 0.27 -0.81
N GLU A 80 -3.23 0.83 0.40
CA GLU A 80 -3.88 0.13 1.52
C GLU A 80 -5.31 -0.28 1.17
N GLN A 81 -6.10 0.64 0.58
CA GLN A 81 -7.48 0.36 0.21
C GLN A 81 -7.62 -0.67 -0.92
N ILE A 82 -6.63 -0.79 -1.82
CA ILE A 82 -6.61 -1.88 -2.80
C ILE A 82 -6.51 -3.23 -2.09
N LEU A 83 -5.67 -3.32 -1.07
CA LEU A 83 -5.54 -4.52 -0.27
C LEU A 83 -6.80 -4.73 0.59
N SER A 84 -7.11 -3.84 1.52
CA SER A 84 -8.17 -4.04 2.52
C SER A 84 -9.60 -3.85 1.97
N GLY A 85 -9.77 -3.07 0.91
CA GLY A 85 -11.08 -2.67 0.39
C GLY A 85 -11.81 -3.76 -0.41
N PRO A 86 -13.10 -3.57 -0.73
CA PRO A 86 -13.97 -4.65 -1.23
C PRO A 86 -13.67 -5.12 -2.67
N THR A 87 -12.83 -4.40 -3.41
CA THR A 87 -12.60 -4.66 -4.85
C THR A 87 -11.81 -5.95 -5.08
N VAL A 88 -10.73 -6.16 -4.32
CA VAL A 88 -9.96 -7.40 -4.36
C VAL A 88 -10.66 -8.41 -3.47
N LYS A 89 -11.30 -9.42 -4.06
CA LYS A 89 -12.13 -10.39 -3.32
C LYS A 89 -11.37 -11.57 -2.74
N LYS A 90 -10.24 -11.94 -3.36
CA LYS A 90 -9.41 -13.08 -2.97
C LYS A 90 -7.97 -12.75 -3.25
N LEU A 91 -7.09 -13.24 -2.40
CA LEU A 91 -5.65 -13.16 -2.59
C LEU A 91 -4.95 -14.35 -1.92
N ASN A 92 -3.75 -14.68 -2.38
CA ASN A 92 -2.88 -15.68 -1.73
C ASN A 92 -1.50 -15.08 -1.41
N MET A 93 -0.64 -15.89 -0.79
CA MET A 93 0.69 -15.45 -0.37
C MET A 93 1.59 -15.06 -1.54
N GLU A 94 1.45 -15.74 -2.68
CA GLU A 94 2.18 -15.40 -3.91
C GLU A 94 1.75 -14.02 -4.44
N GLY A 95 0.45 -13.70 -4.37
CA GLY A 95 -0.12 -12.40 -4.71
C GLY A 95 0.42 -11.29 -3.79
N ILE A 96 0.49 -11.54 -2.49
CA ILE A 96 1.11 -10.63 -1.53
C ILE A 96 2.59 -10.42 -1.81
N ALA A 97 3.33 -11.49 -2.08
CA ALA A 97 4.76 -11.38 -2.40
C ALA A 97 5.00 -10.56 -3.68
N ASN A 98 4.11 -10.70 -4.68
CA ASN A 98 4.15 -9.88 -5.89
C ASN A 98 3.84 -8.41 -5.60
N PHE A 99 2.83 -8.15 -4.77
CA PHE A 99 2.51 -6.79 -4.33
C PHE A 99 3.67 -6.17 -3.54
N LYS A 100 4.32 -6.94 -2.65
CA LYS A 100 5.52 -6.48 -1.93
C LYS A 100 6.61 -6.05 -2.89
N ARG A 101 6.92 -6.87 -3.91
CA ARG A 101 7.92 -6.52 -4.93
C ARG A 101 7.55 -5.23 -5.68
N ASN A 102 6.28 -5.02 -6.00
CA ASN A 102 5.80 -3.78 -6.60
C ASN A 102 6.00 -2.59 -5.64
N LEU A 103 5.68 -2.78 -4.36
CA LEU A 103 5.88 -1.76 -3.33
C LEU A 103 7.36 -1.43 -3.16
N ASP A 104 8.25 -2.43 -3.10
CA ASP A 104 9.69 -2.23 -2.93
C ASP A 104 10.28 -1.32 -4.03
N VAL A 105 9.94 -1.56 -5.32
CA VAL A 105 10.42 -0.69 -6.41
C VAL A 105 9.80 0.70 -6.42
N LEU A 106 8.58 0.86 -5.91
CA LEU A 106 7.98 2.16 -5.68
C LEU A 106 8.75 2.92 -4.58
N LEU A 107 9.05 2.25 -3.47
CA LEU A 107 9.79 2.83 -2.36
C LEU A 107 11.23 3.22 -2.75
N ASP A 108 11.89 2.42 -3.59
CA ASP A 108 13.20 2.77 -4.16
C ASP A 108 13.13 4.06 -4.97
N PHE A 109 12.06 4.26 -5.74
CA PHE A 109 11.84 5.53 -6.42
C PHE A 109 11.56 6.67 -5.44
N ILE A 110 10.69 6.48 -4.44
CA ILE A 110 10.37 7.53 -3.46
C ILE A 110 11.60 7.96 -2.67
N GLU A 111 12.49 7.03 -2.30
CA GLU A 111 13.77 7.33 -1.64
C GLU A 111 14.70 8.19 -2.51
N SER A 112 14.60 8.09 -3.84
CA SER A 112 15.39 8.91 -4.76
C SER A 112 14.90 10.36 -4.90
N VAL A 113 13.69 10.67 -4.41
CA VAL A 113 13.13 12.03 -4.42
C VAL A 113 13.81 12.85 -3.32
N PRO A 114 14.31 14.08 -3.60
CA PRO A 114 15.09 14.87 -2.65
C PRO A 114 14.21 15.58 -1.60
N ILE A 115 13.25 14.86 -1.01
CA ILE A 115 12.35 15.31 0.05
C ILE A 115 12.52 14.36 1.23
N ALA A 116 13.02 14.89 2.35
CA ALA A 116 13.27 14.09 3.54
C ALA A 116 11.98 13.43 4.05
N GLN A 117 12.09 12.19 4.55
CA GLN A 117 10.99 11.45 5.19
C GLN A 117 9.77 11.18 4.28
N LEU A 118 9.89 11.36 2.96
CA LEU A 118 8.77 11.12 2.05
C LEU A 118 8.31 9.65 2.05
N LYS A 119 9.26 8.74 2.27
CA LYS A 119 9.01 7.30 2.40
C LYS A 119 8.17 6.95 3.63
N ASP A 120 8.16 7.80 4.67
CA ASP A 120 7.42 7.54 5.91
C ASP A 120 5.90 7.50 5.66
N CYS A 121 5.42 8.15 4.59
CA CYS A 121 4.04 8.01 4.11
C CYS A 121 3.63 6.54 3.86
N PHE A 122 4.59 5.67 3.54
CA PHE A 122 4.34 4.27 3.17
C PHE A 122 4.63 3.27 4.30
N VAL A 123 5.02 3.74 5.49
CA VAL A 123 5.27 2.86 6.65
C VAL A 123 4.05 1.97 6.96
N PRO A 124 2.80 2.49 7.00
CA PRO A 124 1.65 1.65 7.34
C PRO A 124 1.42 0.50 6.33
N ILE A 125 1.45 0.79 5.02
CA ILE A 125 1.30 -0.24 3.98
C ILE A 125 2.48 -1.22 3.94
N SER A 126 3.70 -0.74 4.22
CA SER A 126 4.89 -1.61 4.25
C SER A 126 4.79 -2.60 5.41
N HIS A 127 4.47 -2.11 6.63
CA HIS A 127 4.26 -2.98 7.78
C HIS A 127 3.11 -3.96 7.57
N LEU A 128 2.02 -3.54 6.91
CA LEU A 128 0.92 -4.44 6.54
C LEU A 128 1.42 -5.62 5.70
N VAL A 129 2.15 -5.32 4.63
CA VAL A 129 2.65 -6.32 3.70
C VAL A 129 3.69 -7.22 4.37
N ASP A 130 4.58 -6.65 5.19
CA ASP A 130 5.60 -7.41 5.94
C ASP A 130 4.97 -8.34 6.98
N LEU A 131 3.88 -7.93 7.63
CA LEU A 131 3.11 -8.77 8.55
C LEU A 131 2.56 -10.01 7.83
N PHE A 132 2.06 -9.85 6.60
CA PHE A 132 1.60 -10.99 5.80
C PHE A 132 2.75 -11.90 5.39
N VAL A 133 3.82 -11.33 4.81
CA VAL A 133 4.94 -12.12 4.30
C VAL A 133 5.67 -12.88 5.41
N SER A 134 5.73 -12.32 6.62
CA SER A 134 6.34 -12.99 7.78
C SER A 134 5.51 -14.15 8.33
N GLY A 135 4.24 -14.32 7.90
CA GLY A 135 3.33 -15.33 8.44
C GLY A 135 2.85 -15.02 9.86
N ALA A 136 3.18 -13.85 10.42
CA ALA A 136 2.80 -13.44 11.76
C ALA A 136 1.34 -12.96 11.87
N VAL A 137 0.54 -13.16 10.82
CA VAL A 137 -0.89 -12.81 10.77
C VAL A 137 -1.67 -13.52 11.87
N GLU A 138 -1.41 -14.81 12.08
CA GLU A 138 -2.07 -15.60 13.13
C GLU A 138 -1.80 -15.03 14.53
N ALA A 139 -0.54 -14.64 14.79
CA ALA A 139 -0.15 -13.98 16.03
C ALA A 139 -0.80 -12.59 16.19
N PHE A 140 -0.97 -11.84 15.11
CA PHE A 140 -1.64 -10.53 15.15
C PHE A 140 -3.16 -10.62 15.36
N LEU A 141 -3.78 -11.72 14.92
CA LEU A 141 -5.20 -12.00 15.14
C LEU A 141 -5.49 -12.47 16.57
N ASP A 142 -4.48 -12.95 17.32
CA ASP A 142 -4.60 -13.23 18.75
C ASP A 142 -4.77 -11.93 19.56
N PRO A 143 -5.92 -11.72 20.22
CA PRO A 143 -6.18 -10.52 21.03
C PRO A 143 -5.13 -10.27 22.12
N GLN A 144 -4.46 -11.31 22.61
CA GLN A 144 -3.45 -11.19 23.67
C GLN A 144 -2.10 -10.70 23.14
N GLN A 145 -1.75 -11.00 21.89
CA GLN A 145 -0.49 -10.58 21.26
C GLN A 145 -0.61 -9.26 20.48
N ARG A 146 -1.84 -8.85 20.15
CA ARG A 146 -2.18 -7.61 19.42
C ARG A 146 -1.61 -6.33 20.05
N TYR A 147 -1.54 -6.26 21.38
CA TYR A 147 -1.08 -5.07 22.12
C TYR A 147 0.37 -4.67 21.81
N GLY A 148 1.24 -5.61 21.41
CA GLY A 148 2.63 -5.30 21.06
C GLY A 148 2.79 -4.60 19.72
N TYR A 149 1.93 -4.92 18.76
CA TYR A 149 1.98 -4.39 17.39
C TYR A 149 1.24 -3.04 17.24
N GLU A 150 0.35 -2.72 18.19
CA GLU A 150 -0.42 -1.49 18.28
C GLU A 150 0.45 -0.22 18.42
N LEU A 151 1.62 -0.36 19.04
CA LEU A 151 2.59 0.74 19.19
C LEU A 151 3.40 1.02 17.90
N GLN A 152 3.48 0.07 16.97
CA GLN A 152 4.26 0.20 15.72
C GLN A 152 3.42 0.59 14.49
N LEU A 153 2.13 0.24 14.48
CA LEU A 153 1.24 0.45 13.34
C LEU A 153 0.41 1.74 13.43
N GLY A 154 0.41 2.40 14.59
CA GLY A 154 -0.41 3.58 14.85
C GLY A 154 -1.88 3.23 15.04
N SER A 155 -2.57 3.99 15.90
CA SER A 155 -3.96 3.77 16.31
C SER A 155 -5.00 3.76 15.17
N TYR A 156 -4.62 4.13 13.94
CA TYR A 156 -5.48 4.06 12.75
C TYR A 156 -5.52 2.69 12.09
N PHE A 157 -4.49 1.86 12.27
CA PHE A 157 -4.39 0.53 11.67
C PHE A 157 -5.22 -0.52 12.41
N ILE A 158 -5.53 -0.24 13.68
CA ILE A 158 -6.24 -1.14 14.61
C ILE A 158 -7.74 -0.85 14.66
N LEU A 159 -8.29 -0.14 13.68
CA LEU A 159 -9.70 -0.32 13.33
C LEU A 159 -9.83 -1.68 12.63
N THR A 160 -9.94 -2.69 13.48
CA THR A 160 -10.47 -4.07 13.41
C THR A 160 -11.24 -4.56 12.18
N CYS A 161 -11.56 -3.75 11.19
CA CYS A 161 -12.23 -4.15 9.95
C CYS A 161 -11.23 -4.51 8.84
N ASP A 162 -10.15 -3.75 8.63
CA ASP A 162 -9.29 -3.91 7.44
C ASP A 162 -8.54 -5.25 7.43
N LEU A 163 -7.92 -5.62 8.55
CA LEU A 163 -7.18 -6.89 8.69
C LEU A 163 -8.09 -8.12 8.77
N PHE A 164 -9.29 -8.00 9.36
CA PHE A 164 -10.25 -9.09 9.42
C PHE A 164 -10.84 -9.38 8.03
N VAL A 165 -11.28 -8.33 7.32
CA VAL A 165 -11.71 -8.42 5.92
C VAL A 165 -10.59 -9.00 5.05
N PHE A 166 -9.34 -8.61 5.30
CA PHE A 166 -8.21 -9.14 4.55
C PHE A 166 -7.88 -10.60 4.89
N SER A 167 -8.02 -11.01 6.15
CA SER A 167 -7.90 -12.41 6.59
C SER A 167 -8.94 -13.29 5.91
N GLU A 168 -10.20 -12.87 5.86
CA GLU A 168 -11.27 -13.61 5.15
C GLU A 168 -10.94 -13.81 3.65
N LYS A 169 -10.30 -12.83 3.01
CA LYS A 169 -9.83 -12.95 1.61
C LYS A 169 -8.71 -13.97 1.43
N LEU A 170 -7.86 -14.14 2.44
CA LEU A 170 -6.78 -15.12 2.48
C LEU A 170 -7.32 -16.54 2.77
N GLU A 171 -8.21 -16.68 3.75
CA GLU A 171 -8.79 -17.97 4.16
C GLU A 171 -9.53 -18.68 3.02
N ALA A 172 -10.08 -17.92 2.07
CA ALA A 172 -10.70 -18.47 0.86
C ALA A 172 -9.73 -19.17 -0.14
N SER A 173 -8.41 -19.13 0.13
CA SER A 173 -7.36 -19.87 -0.61
C SER A 173 -6.53 -20.81 0.27
N ILE A 174 -6.72 -20.80 1.60
CA ILE A 174 -6.00 -21.70 2.51
C ILE A 174 -6.74 -23.05 2.51
N PRO A 175 -6.05 -24.18 2.27
CA PRO A 175 -6.67 -25.49 2.40
C PRO A 175 -7.26 -25.67 3.82
N THR A 176 -8.49 -26.16 3.89
CA THR A 176 -9.29 -26.28 5.13
C THR A 176 -8.63 -27.06 6.28
N TYR A 177 -7.51 -27.72 6.06
CA TYR A 177 -6.73 -28.40 7.10
C TYR A 177 -5.85 -27.47 7.96
N LEU A 178 -5.58 -26.23 7.52
CA LEU A 178 -4.91 -25.20 8.34
C LEU A 178 -5.91 -24.34 9.14
N LEU A 179 -7.18 -24.32 8.72
CA LEU A 179 -8.28 -23.72 9.47
C LEU A 179 -8.76 -24.70 10.55
N LYS A 180 -7.92 -25.00 11.55
CA LYS A 180 -8.46 -25.56 12.79
C LYS A 180 -9.13 -24.43 13.56
N PRO A 181 -10.44 -24.52 13.87
CA PRO A 181 -11.04 -23.57 14.79
C PRO A 181 -10.26 -23.65 16.10
N CYS A 182 -9.89 -22.50 16.65
CA CYS A 182 -9.42 -22.39 18.02
C CYS A 182 -10.58 -22.84 18.94
N GLN A 183 -10.69 -24.14 19.17
CA GLN A 183 -11.58 -24.70 20.16
C GLN A 183 -10.98 -24.42 21.53
N GLN A 184 -11.24 -23.21 22.08
CA GLN A 184 -11.40 -22.96 23.51
C GLN A 184 -11.59 -21.47 23.78
N CYS A 185 -12.85 -21.06 23.97
CA CYS A 185 -13.31 -20.14 25.02
C CYS A 185 -14.71 -20.60 25.44
#